data_AF-A0A962JEL9-F1
#
_entry.id   AF-A0A962JEL9-F1
#
_cell.length_a   1.000
_cell.length_b   1.000
_cell.length_c   1.000
_cell.angle_alpha   90.00
_cell.angle_beta   90.00
_cell.angle_gamma   90.00
#
_symmetry.space_group_name_H-M   'P 1'
#
loop_
_entity.id
_entity.type
_entity.pdbx_description
1 polymer ?
#
loop_
_entity_poly.entity_id
_entity_poly.type
_entity_poly.pdbx_seq_one_letter_code
_entity_poly.pdbx_strand_id
1 'polypeptide(L)'
;MENCIYRYLIVYDNEKNLIYGECIKWLIGDFDFDNEFETTPKNIGQDLKFKFISSKELMHSLDQDKNVLIIGEISLKYSIHEEDFIVQRYEQSFNPLIDRCSKVQIFAKDEDLAFETRLWIRDKKKSFDNLKELTELDLVLHNELLNTFIFYEPTRIIVNSKFLDKKTGPQAPEPKKLQITFQDEFQQFHNSRYLLNAFKDGRILEFKEGAISEIVQMDLDESPDELEIQIFDHEKLIYDQRYFYLRKINIGATVIHGSVQLEDGSTVEKYSTQQFSVGE
;
A
#
# COMPACT_ATOMS: atom_id res chain seq x y z
N MET A 1 3.59 -25.25 -8.62
CA MET A 1 4.63 -24.25 -8.31
C MET A 1 3.96 -22.91 -8.48
N GLU A 2 3.91 -22.10 -7.43
CA GLU A 2 3.42 -20.73 -7.52
C GLU A 2 4.36 -19.94 -8.43
N ASN A 3 3.83 -19.34 -9.50
CA ASN A 3 4.62 -18.49 -10.39
C ASN A 3 4.89 -17.17 -9.68
N CYS A 4 6.09 -17.01 -9.12
CA CYS A 4 6.45 -15.82 -8.35
C CYS A 4 7.88 -15.38 -8.62
N ILE A 5 8.14 -14.10 -8.35
CA ILE A 5 9.46 -13.49 -8.43
C ILE A 5 9.71 -12.70 -7.16
N TYR A 6 10.86 -12.94 -6.56
CA TYR A 6 11.33 -12.24 -5.39
C TYR A 6 12.16 -11.05 -5.83
N ARG A 7 11.70 -9.85 -5.47
CA ARG A 7 12.39 -8.60 -5.79
C ARG A 7 13.01 -8.02 -4.53
N TYR A 8 14.32 -7.84 -4.56
CA TYR A 8 15.11 -7.34 -3.45
C TYR A 8 15.64 -5.95 -3.77
N LEU A 9 15.58 -5.07 -2.78
CA LEU A 9 16.38 -3.85 -2.69
C LEU A 9 17.27 -4.02 -1.47
N ILE A 10 18.58 -3.89 -1.64
CA ILE A 10 19.55 -4.14 -0.58
C ILE A 10 20.56 -2.99 -0.52
N VAL A 11 20.73 -2.41 0.66
CA VAL A 11 21.76 -1.42 1.01
C VAL A 11 22.66 -2.03 2.07
N TYR A 12 23.98 -1.97 1.86
CA TYR A 12 24.95 -2.59 2.73
C TYR A 12 26.28 -1.83 2.71
N ASP A 13 27.10 -2.02 3.73
CA ASP A 13 28.41 -1.41 3.82
C ASP A 13 29.52 -2.23 3.11
N ASN A 14 30.76 -1.75 3.15
CA ASN A 14 31.90 -2.47 2.57
C ASN A 14 32.23 -3.79 3.29
N GLU A 15 31.80 -3.96 4.54
CA GLU A 15 31.97 -5.17 5.35
C GLU A 15 30.87 -6.20 5.11
N LYS A 16 29.91 -5.92 4.21
CA LYS A 16 28.76 -6.77 3.89
C LYS A 16 27.75 -6.88 5.03
N ASN A 17 27.73 -5.90 5.94
CA ASN A 17 26.63 -5.73 6.89
C ASN A 17 25.46 -5.05 6.19
N LEU A 18 24.26 -5.62 6.34
CA LEU A 18 23.03 -5.03 5.85
C LEU A 18 22.69 -3.75 6.62
N ILE A 19 22.47 -2.66 5.89
CA ILE A 19 22.00 -1.37 6.43
C ILE A 19 20.50 -1.21 6.23
N TYR A 20 19.98 -1.69 5.11
CA TYR A 20 18.55 -1.75 4.83
C TYR A 20 18.34 -2.86 3.80
N GLY A 21 17.29 -3.65 3.95
CA GLY A 21 16.87 -4.53 2.89
C GLY A 21 15.36 -4.73 2.90
N GLU A 22 14.83 -4.92 1.72
CA GLU A 22 13.45 -5.39 1.56
C GLU A 22 13.41 -6.45 0.48
N CYS A 23 12.44 -7.34 0.62
CA CYS A 23 12.10 -8.31 -0.39
C CYS A 23 10.59 -8.40 -0.52
N ILE A 24 10.09 -8.33 -1.75
CA ILE A 24 8.68 -8.57 -2.04
C ILE A 24 8.58 -9.90 -2.79
N LYS A 25 7.80 -10.84 -2.25
CA LYS A 25 7.32 -12.01 -3.01
C LYS A 25 6.22 -11.54 -3.95
N TRP A 26 6.55 -11.39 -5.22
CA TRP A 26 5.61 -10.97 -6.23
C TRP A 26 5.03 -12.16 -6.97
N LEU A 27 3.77 -12.51 -6.69
CA LEU A 27 3.03 -13.46 -7.52
C LEU A 27 2.82 -12.85 -8.91
N ILE A 28 3.14 -13.62 -9.95
CA ILE A 28 3.17 -13.16 -11.34
C ILE A 28 1.87 -13.57 -12.02
N GLY A 29 1.05 -12.59 -12.39
CA GLY A 29 -0.06 -12.76 -13.33
C GLY A 29 0.41 -12.75 -14.79
N ASP A 30 -0.49 -12.96 -15.73
CA ASP A 30 -0.17 -13.11 -17.17
C ASP A 30 0.51 -11.88 -17.81
N PHE A 31 0.42 -10.71 -17.17
CA PHE A 31 0.96 -9.44 -17.68
C PHE A 31 2.14 -8.91 -16.84
N ASP A 32 2.55 -9.63 -15.81
CA ASP A 32 3.60 -9.19 -14.91
C ASP A 32 5.00 -9.45 -15.49
N PHE A 33 5.94 -8.56 -15.14
CA PHE A 33 7.34 -8.71 -15.53
C PHE A 33 8.05 -9.76 -14.67
N ASP A 34 8.50 -10.87 -15.28
CA ASP A 34 9.06 -12.04 -14.61
C ASP A 34 10.57 -12.27 -14.85
N ASN A 35 11.27 -11.28 -15.41
CA ASN A 35 12.69 -11.44 -15.72
C ASN A 35 13.54 -11.44 -14.45
N GLU A 36 14.45 -12.42 -14.39
CA GLU A 36 15.50 -12.47 -13.38
C GLU A 36 16.65 -11.53 -13.78
N PHE A 37 17.15 -10.80 -12.80
CA PHE A 37 18.33 -9.96 -12.97
C PHE A 37 18.97 -9.67 -11.62
N GLU A 38 20.27 -9.42 -11.64
CA GLU A 38 20.98 -8.86 -10.51
C GLU A 38 21.81 -7.69 -11.01
N THR A 39 21.61 -6.52 -10.42
CA THR A 39 22.40 -5.35 -10.78
C THR A 39 23.79 -5.44 -10.15
N THR A 40 24.82 -5.02 -10.87
CA THR A 40 26.13 -4.76 -10.26
C THR A 40 25.96 -3.77 -9.10
N PRO A 41 26.60 -4.02 -7.93
CA PRO A 41 26.54 -3.09 -6.81
C PRO A 41 26.94 -1.68 -7.19
N LYS A 42 26.05 -0.72 -6.93
CA LYS A 42 26.29 0.69 -7.17
C LYS A 42 26.76 1.34 -5.87
N ASN A 43 27.86 2.08 -5.93
CA ASN A 43 28.38 2.85 -4.81
C ASN A 43 27.55 4.12 -4.65
N ILE A 44 26.95 4.33 -3.48
CA ILE A 44 26.18 5.54 -3.13
C ILE A 44 26.98 6.53 -2.29
N GLY A 45 28.28 6.29 -2.11
CA GLY A 45 29.21 7.07 -1.33
C GLY A 45 29.37 6.54 0.09
N GLN A 46 30.32 7.12 0.82
CA GLN A 46 30.49 6.94 2.26
C GLN A 46 30.46 5.46 2.69
N ASP A 47 31.15 4.60 1.91
CA ASP A 47 31.27 3.15 2.13
C ASP A 47 29.99 2.34 2.03
N LEU A 48 28.92 2.93 1.47
CA LEU A 48 27.64 2.27 1.25
C LEU A 48 27.47 1.89 -0.22
N LYS A 49 26.87 0.71 -0.42
CA LYS A 49 26.52 0.14 -1.72
C LYS A 49 25.06 -0.24 -1.72
N PHE A 50 24.44 -0.17 -2.89
CA PHE A 50 23.11 -0.73 -3.09
C PHE A 50 23.05 -1.62 -4.33
N LYS A 51 22.11 -2.57 -4.34
CA LYS A 51 21.78 -3.38 -5.51
C LYS A 51 20.31 -3.79 -5.52
N PHE A 52 19.81 -4.08 -6.71
CA PHE A 52 18.53 -4.73 -6.94
C PHE A 52 18.75 -6.16 -7.42
N ILE A 53 17.91 -7.08 -6.92
CA ILE A 53 17.88 -8.48 -7.35
C ILE A 53 16.44 -8.84 -7.68
N SER A 54 16.24 -9.56 -8.77
CA SER A 54 14.98 -10.16 -9.19
C SER A 54 15.28 -11.63 -9.44
N SER A 55 14.68 -12.53 -8.67
CA SER A 55 14.96 -13.98 -8.75
C SER A 55 13.69 -14.79 -8.60
N LYS A 56 13.59 -15.92 -9.29
CA LYS A 56 12.50 -16.89 -9.13
C LYS A 56 12.66 -17.74 -7.87
N GLU A 57 13.82 -17.69 -7.23
CA GLU A 57 14.12 -18.41 -5.98
C GLU A 57 14.28 -17.44 -4.80
N LEU A 58 14.01 -17.96 -3.60
CA LEU A 58 14.27 -17.21 -2.37
C LEU A 58 15.78 -17.14 -2.13
N MET A 59 16.35 -15.93 -2.21
CA MET A 59 17.79 -15.70 -2.14
C MET A 59 18.30 -15.45 -0.72
N HIS A 60 17.39 -15.32 0.25
CA HIS A 60 17.74 -15.13 1.65
C HIS A 60 17.49 -16.39 2.47
N SER A 61 18.31 -16.60 3.49
CA SER A 61 18.20 -17.72 4.42
C SER A 61 18.43 -17.25 5.85
N LEU A 62 17.92 -18.02 6.80
CA LEU A 62 17.96 -17.73 8.22
C LEU A 62 18.81 -18.76 8.96
N ASP A 63 19.88 -18.33 9.62
CA ASP A 63 20.57 -19.10 10.65
C ASP A 63 19.95 -18.74 12.02
N GLN A 64 18.98 -19.55 12.44
CA GLN A 64 18.23 -19.33 13.69
C GLN A 64 19.12 -19.48 14.94
N ASP A 65 20.14 -20.34 14.91
CA ASP A 65 21.02 -20.55 16.06
C ASP A 65 21.91 -19.32 16.31
N LYS A 66 22.26 -18.59 15.25
CA LYS A 66 23.10 -17.39 15.33
C LYS A 66 22.33 -16.07 15.24
N ASN A 67 21.02 -16.13 15.00
CA ASN A 67 20.19 -14.98 14.63
C ASN A 67 20.81 -14.16 13.50
N VAL A 68 21.15 -14.83 12.40
CA VAL A 68 21.72 -14.19 11.21
C VAL A 68 20.83 -14.43 10.01
N LEU A 69 20.46 -13.34 9.33
CA LEU A 69 19.84 -13.38 8.01
C LEU A 69 20.94 -13.20 6.96
N ILE A 70 20.96 -14.07 5.95
CA ILE A 70 22.02 -14.13 4.92
C ILE A 70 21.39 -13.96 3.55
N ILE A 71 21.90 -13.01 2.75
CA ILE A 71 21.50 -12.76 1.36
C ILE A 71 22.76 -12.78 0.49
N GLY A 72 23.10 -13.95 -0.04
CA GLY A 72 24.40 -14.18 -0.68
C GLY A 72 25.54 -13.96 0.31
N GLU A 73 26.41 -12.98 0.05
CA GLU A 73 27.51 -12.59 0.94
C GLU A 73 27.11 -11.53 1.99
N ILE A 74 25.91 -10.96 1.89
CA ILE A 74 25.44 -9.89 2.78
C ILE A 74 24.75 -10.52 3.97
N SER A 75 25.01 -9.99 5.16
CA SER A 75 24.40 -10.52 6.38
C SER A 75 23.83 -9.43 7.28
N LEU A 76 22.78 -9.79 7.99
CA LEU A 76 22.21 -9.03 9.10
C LEU A 76 22.21 -9.92 10.33
N LYS A 77 22.93 -9.52 11.38
CA LYS A 77 22.73 -10.10 12.71
C LYS A 77 21.58 -9.36 13.37
N TYR A 78 20.45 -10.05 13.55
CA TYR A 78 19.24 -9.49 14.13
C TYR A 78 19.06 -9.95 15.58
N SER A 79 18.25 -9.22 16.32
CA SER A 79 17.81 -9.59 17.67
C SER A 79 16.30 -9.46 17.83
N ILE A 80 15.64 -8.83 16.86
CA ILE A 80 14.19 -8.74 16.74
C ILE A 80 13.79 -9.51 15.48
N HIS A 81 12.82 -10.42 15.63
CA HIS A 81 12.13 -11.09 14.53
C HIS A 81 10.63 -11.06 14.83
N GLU A 82 9.89 -10.34 14.00
CA GLU A 82 8.45 -10.15 14.16
C GLU A 82 7.71 -10.58 12.89
N GLU A 83 6.55 -11.20 13.09
CA GLU A 83 5.58 -11.41 12.01
C GLU A 83 4.38 -10.51 12.26
N ASP A 84 4.00 -9.74 11.25
CA ASP A 84 2.84 -8.85 11.33
C ASP A 84 1.98 -8.96 10.06
N PHE A 85 0.85 -8.26 10.07
CA PHE A 85 -0.02 -8.10 8.91
C PHE A 85 -0.38 -6.63 8.74
N ILE A 86 0.15 -6.01 7.69
CA ILE A 86 -0.18 -4.63 7.37
C ILE A 86 -1.56 -4.61 6.72
N VAL A 87 -2.52 -4.03 7.43
CA VAL A 87 -3.86 -3.71 6.93
C VAL A 87 -3.85 -2.29 6.38
N GLN A 88 -4.44 -2.08 5.22
CA GLN A 88 -4.60 -0.74 4.66
C GLN A 88 -5.99 -0.16 4.88
N ARG A 89 -6.05 1.00 5.54
CA ARG A 89 -7.19 1.93 5.47
C ARG A 89 -6.73 3.15 4.66
N TYR A 90 -7.47 3.50 3.59
CA TYR A 90 -7.10 4.52 2.59
C TYR A 90 -6.99 5.96 3.17
N GLU A 91 -5.94 6.25 3.92
CA GLU A 91 -5.60 7.62 4.35
C GLU A 91 -4.34 8.20 3.68
N GLN A 92 -3.62 7.41 2.86
CA GLN A 92 -2.38 7.86 2.19
C GLN A 92 -2.47 7.88 0.67
N SER A 93 -1.67 8.76 0.06
CA SER A 93 -1.46 8.88 -1.38
C SER A 93 -0.86 7.59 -1.95
N PHE A 94 -1.52 7.03 -2.96
CA PHE A 94 -1.18 5.82 -3.73
C PHE A 94 0.33 5.53 -3.85
N ASN A 95 0.77 4.40 -3.30
CA ASN A 95 2.07 3.77 -3.59
C ASN A 95 1.82 2.32 -4.02
N PRO A 96 2.08 1.95 -5.29
CA PRO A 96 1.64 0.68 -5.86
C PRO A 96 2.21 -0.59 -5.18
N LEU A 97 3.23 -0.46 -4.32
CA LEU A 97 3.80 -1.56 -3.54
C LEU A 97 3.31 -1.60 -2.08
N ILE A 98 3.04 -0.44 -1.48
CA ILE A 98 2.51 -0.33 -0.11
C ILE A 98 0.98 -0.48 -0.10
N ASP A 99 0.31 -0.28 -1.23
CA ASP A 99 -1.15 -0.31 -1.44
C ASP A 99 -1.83 -1.68 -1.27
N ARG A 100 -1.15 -2.65 -0.66
CA ARG A 100 -1.66 -4.02 -0.53
C ARG A 100 -1.55 -4.50 0.89
N CYS A 101 -2.65 -5.08 1.37
CA CYS A 101 -2.64 -5.83 2.61
C CYS A 101 -1.56 -6.92 2.49
N SER A 102 -0.59 -6.94 3.40
CA SER A 102 0.61 -7.77 3.23
C SER A 102 0.97 -8.48 4.52
N LYS A 103 1.25 -9.78 4.42
CA LYS A 103 1.98 -10.46 5.49
C LYS A 103 3.41 -9.94 5.46
N VAL A 104 3.93 -9.58 6.62
CA VAL A 104 5.32 -9.12 6.73
C VAL A 104 6.09 -9.94 7.74
N GLN A 105 7.36 -10.17 7.43
CA GLN A 105 8.36 -10.64 8.39
C GLN A 105 9.45 -9.58 8.49
N ILE A 106 9.71 -9.13 9.72
CA ILE A 106 10.64 -8.05 10.00
C ILE A 106 11.80 -8.63 10.81
N PHE A 107 13.02 -8.41 10.33
CA PHE A 107 14.25 -8.73 11.04
C PHE A 107 14.97 -7.43 11.32
N ALA A 108 15.20 -7.11 12.59
CA ALA A 108 15.87 -5.89 12.97
C ALA A 108 16.98 -6.14 13.97
N LYS A 109 18.03 -5.34 13.87
CA LYS A 109 19.00 -5.21 14.94
C LYS A 109 18.37 -4.36 16.04
N ASP A 110 18.47 -4.83 17.28
CA ASP A 110 18.09 -4.06 18.46
C ASP A 110 19.13 -2.95 18.62
N GLU A 111 18.79 -1.79 18.07
CA GLU A 111 19.49 -0.55 18.36
C GLU A 111 18.46 0.36 19.02
N ASP A 112 18.65 0.63 20.32
CA ASP A 112 18.15 1.86 20.90
C ASP A 112 18.53 3.00 19.94
N LEU A 113 17.62 3.94 19.67
CA LEU A 113 17.89 5.18 18.93
C LEU A 113 18.89 6.04 19.71
N ALA A 114 20.11 5.52 19.86
CA ALA A 114 21.20 6.09 20.59
C ALA A 114 21.70 7.30 19.82
N PHE A 115 22.33 8.21 20.56
CA PHE A 115 23.00 9.36 19.98
C PHE A 115 23.98 8.97 18.85
N GLU A 116 24.60 7.80 18.96
CA GLU A 116 25.52 7.22 17.98
C GLU A 116 24.84 6.91 16.64
N THR A 117 23.66 6.30 16.64
CA THR A 117 22.89 6.04 15.41
C THR A 117 22.53 7.35 14.70
N ARG A 118 22.14 8.39 15.45
CA ARG A 118 21.84 9.71 14.87
C ARG A 118 23.07 10.40 14.28
N LEU A 119 24.22 10.29 14.95
CA LEU A 119 25.49 10.78 14.41
C LEU A 119 25.86 10.03 13.13
N TRP A 120 25.73 8.70 13.13
CA TRP A 120 26.01 7.87 11.97
C TRP A 120 25.12 8.24 10.78
N ILE A 121 23.80 8.43 10.99
CA ILE A 121 22.88 8.89 9.93
C ILE A 121 23.32 10.24 9.36
N ARG A 122 23.64 11.19 10.23
CA ARG A 122 24.12 12.51 9.81
C ARG A 122 25.40 12.40 9.00
N ASP A 123 26.32 11.53 9.45
CA ASP A 123 27.60 11.30 8.79
C ASP A 123 27.41 10.59 7.44
N LYS A 124 26.36 9.77 7.26
CA LYS A 124 26.01 9.08 6.00
C LYS A 124 24.96 9.80 5.15
N LYS A 125 24.54 11.01 5.54
CA LYS A 125 23.42 11.73 4.92
C LYS A 125 23.55 11.84 3.40
N LYS A 126 24.74 12.18 2.88
CA LYS A 126 24.95 12.33 1.44
C LYS A 126 24.67 11.04 0.68
N SER A 127 25.01 9.89 1.27
CA SER A 127 24.71 8.60 0.66
C SER A 127 23.25 8.24 0.67
N PHE A 128 22.52 8.63 1.72
CA PHE A 128 21.06 8.48 1.76
C PHE A 128 20.35 9.43 0.81
N ASP A 129 20.83 10.67 0.66
CA ASP A 129 20.30 11.60 -0.34
C ASP A 129 20.50 11.02 -1.77
N ASN A 130 21.67 10.45 -2.07
CA ASN A 130 21.91 9.76 -3.36
C ASN A 130 21.00 8.54 -3.56
N LEU A 131 20.75 7.76 -2.51
CA LEU A 131 19.84 6.61 -2.56
C LEU A 131 18.41 7.06 -2.85
N LYS A 132 17.94 8.12 -2.19
CA LYS A 132 16.62 8.72 -2.41
C LYS A 132 16.45 9.19 -3.85
N GLU A 133 17.46 9.84 -4.44
CA GLU A 133 17.40 10.23 -5.85
C GLU A 133 17.28 9.04 -6.82
N LEU A 134 17.81 7.88 -6.44
CA LEU A 134 17.82 6.67 -7.28
C LEU A 134 16.60 5.77 -7.09
N THR A 135 15.94 5.83 -5.93
CA THR A 135 14.95 4.83 -5.49
C THR A 135 13.72 5.42 -4.82
N GLU A 136 13.68 6.73 -4.58
CA GLU A 136 12.68 7.44 -3.75
C GLU A 136 12.70 7.08 -2.26
N LEU A 137 13.53 6.11 -1.83
CA LEU A 137 13.69 5.70 -0.44
C LEU A 137 14.43 6.77 0.39
N ASP A 138 13.74 7.36 1.37
CA ASP A 138 14.29 8.38 2.27
C ASP A 138 14.61 7.81 3.66
N LEU A 139 15.79 7.19 3.81
CA LEU A 139 16.26 6.64 5.09
C LEU A 139 16.64 7.70 6.13
N VAL A 140 16.73 8.98 5.75
CA VAL A 140 16.97 10.08 6.70
C VAL A 140 15.67 10.40 7.42
N LEU A 141 14.57 10.49 6.66
CA LEU A 141 13.23 10.67 7.18
C LEU A 141 12.75 9.41 7.91
N HIS A 142 12.96 8.24 7.31
CA HIS A 142 12.54 6.92 7.80
C HIS A 142 13.71 6.16 8.44
N ASN A 143 14.32 6.75 9.45
CA ASN A 143 15.47 6.14 10.12
C ASN A 143 15.13 4.88 10.93
N GLU A 144 13.84 4.67 11.24
CA GLU A 144 13.31 3.43 11.82
C GLU A 144 13.55 2.19 10.93
N LEU A 145 13.80 2.38 9.63
CA LEU A 145 14.09 1.29 8.69
C LEU A 145 15.56 0.86 8.70
N LEU A 146 16.45 1.58 9.40
CA LEU A 146 17.86 1.24 9.41
C LEU A 146 18.13 -0.06 10.18
N ASN A 147 19.10 -0.82 9.69
CA ASN A 147 19.47 -2.15 10.19
C ASN A 147 18.29 -3.13 10.21
N THR A 148 17.38 -3.00 9.24
CA THR A 148 16.24 -3.90 9.07
C THR A 148 16.33 -4.68 7.76
N PHE A 149 15.72 -5.85 7.76
CA PHE A 149 15.28 -6.55 6.56
C PHE A 149 13.78 -6.82 6.67
N ILE A 150 13.01 -6.43 5.66
CA ILE A 150 11.56 -6.66 5.64
C ILE A 150 11.18 -7.53 4.45
N PHE A 151 10.54 -8.66 4.72
CA PHE A 151 9.96 -9.52 3.70
C PHE A 151 8.45 -9.30 3.61
N TYR A 152 7.98 -8.90 2.44
CA TYR A 152 6.57 -8.64 2.13
C TYR A 152 6.00 -9.76 1.26
N GLU A 153 4.84 -10.26 1.68
CA GLU A 153 4.00 -11.16 0.89
C GLU A 153 2.62 -10.51 0.70
N PRO A 154 2.41 -9.79 -0.43
CA PRO A 154 1.18 -9.09 -0.70
C PRO A 154 -0.01 -10.04 -0.91
N THR A 155 -1.14 -9.69 -0.29
CA THR A 155 -2.44 -10.34 -0.49
C THR A 155 -3.11 -9.74 -1.73
N ARG A 156 -3.59 -10.60 -2.63
CA ARG A 156 -4.13 -10.22 -3.95
C ARG A 156 -5.61 -10.59 -4.08
N ILE A 157 -6.41 -10.00 -3.21
CA ILE A 157 -7.87 -10.09 -3.26
C ILE A 157 -8.42 -8.76 -3.75
N ILE A 158 -9.09 -8.78 -4.89
CA ILE A 158 -9.81 -7.64 -5.45
C ILE A 158 -11.26 -7.75 -5.01
N VAL A 159 -11.75 -6.74 -4.31
CA VAL A 159 -13.16 -6.67 -3.93
C VAL A 159 -13.87 -5.68 -4.83
N ASN A 160 -14.91 -6.15 -5.52
CA ASN A 160 -15.77 -5.31 -6.32
C ASN A 160 -17.11 -5.18 -5.61
N SER A 161 -17.51 -3.94 -5.34
CA SER A 161 -18.83 -3.60 -4.80
C SER A 161 -19.55 -2.68 -5.78
N LYS A 162 -20.79 -3.02 -6.13
CA LYS A 162 -21.64 -2.17 -6.97
C LYS A 162 -23.10 -2.19 -6.54
N PHE A 163 -23.80 -1.09 -6.81
CA PHE A 163 -25.25 -1.03 -6.68
C PHE A 163 -25.94 -1.68 -7.89
N LEU A 164 -26.87 -2.60 -7.65
CA LEU A 164 -27.67 -3.29 -8.67
C LEU A 164 -28.89 -2.48 -9.11
N ASP A 165 -29.41 -1.63 -8.24
CA ASP A 165 -30.63 -0.85 -8.44
C ASP A 165 -30.36 0.64 -8.69
N LYS A 166 -29.09 0.99 -8.99
CA LYS A 166 -28.73 2.36 -9.37
C LYS A 166 -29.46 2.76 -10.64
N LYS A 167 -30.26 3.82 -10.55
CA LYS A 167 -30.95 4.45 -11.67
C LYS A 167 -30.33 5.82 -11.95
N THR A 168 -30.33 6.22 -13.22
CA THR A 168 -29.83 7.52 -13.66
C THR A 168 -30.96 8.54 -13.73
N GLY A 169 -30.72 9.75 -13.24
CA GLY A 169 -31.61 10.90 -13.41
C GLY A 169 -31.90 11.67 -12.12
N PRO A 170 -32.34 12.94 -12.22
CA PRO A 170 -32.41 13.87 -11.09
C PRO A 170 -33.44 13.53 -10.01
N GLN A 171 -34.32 12.55 -10.24
CA GLN A 171 -35.30 12.05 -9.26
C GLN A 171 -35.19 10.53 -9.06
N ALA A 172 -34.07 9.92 -9.46
CA ALA A 172 -33.83 8.52 -9.18
C ALA A 172 -33.78 8.31 -7.65
N PRO A 173 -34.46 7.28 -7.10
CA PRO A 173 -34.30 6.93 -5.70
C PRO A 173 -32.86 6.49 -5.43
N GLU A 174 -32.38 6.71 -4.20
CA GLU A 174 -31.06 6.22 -3.79
C GLU A 174 -31.01 4.68 -3.90
N PRO A 175 -29.91 4.11 -4.41
CA PRO A 175 -29.78 2.67 -4.56
C PRO A 175 -29.59 1.98 -3.21
N LYS A 176 -30.19 0.82 -3.03
CA LYS A 176 -30.20 0.06 -1.77
C LYS A 176 -29.72 -1.38 -1.92
N LYS A 177 -29.55 -1.86 -3.16
CA LYS A 177 -29.15 -3.24 -3.43
C LYS A 177 -27.69 -3.29 -3.81
N LEU A 178 -26.85 -3.85 -2.94
CA LEU A 178 -25.43 -4.06 -3.21
C LEU A 178 -25.18 -5.48 -3.72
N GLN A 179 -24.28 -5.59 -4.68
CA GLN A 179 -23.61 -6.83 -5.05
C GLN A 179 -22.13 -6.68 -4.75
N ILE A 180 -21.60 -7.61 -3.97
CA ILE A 180 -20.18 -7.70 -3.63
C ILE A 180 -19.64 -9.02 -4.20
N THR A 181 -18.49 -8.95 -4.84
CA THR A 181 -17.76 -10.12 -5.36
C THR A 181 -16.29 -10.01 -4.99
N PHE A 182 -15.70 -11.15 -4.65
CA PHE A 182 -14.28 -11.27 -4.34
C PHE A 182 -13.59 -11.99 -5.47
N GLN A 183 -12.46 -11.43 -5.93
CA GLN A 183 -11.59 -12.08 -6.89
C GLN A 183 -10.23 -12.28 -6.23
N ASP A 184 -9.96 -13.52 -5.86
CA ASP A 184 -8.63 -13.97 -5.46
C ASP A 184 -7.83 -14.30 -6.73
N GLU A 185 -6.91 -13.40 -7.09
CA GLU A 185 -6.16 -13.44 -8.35
C GLU A 185 -5.36 -14.75 -8.50
N PHE A 186 -4.89 -15.32 -7.38
CA PHE A 186 -4.01 -16.49 -7.36
C PHE A 186 -4.62 -17.72 -6.68
N GLN A 187 -5.90 -17.67 -6.29
CA GLN A 187 -6.66 -18.77 -5.66
C GLN A 187 -6.07 -19.30 -4.34
N GLN A 188 -5.24 -18.51 -3.66
CA GLN A 188 -4.57 -18.87 -2.41
C GLN A 188 -5.53 -18.88 -1.20
N PHE A 189 -6.60 -18.09 -1.26
CA PHE A 189 -7.49 -17.75 -0.14
C PHE A 189 -8.92 -18.25 -0.37
N HIS A 190 -9.12 -19.23 -1.25
CA HIS A 190 -10.46 -19.72 -1.64
C HIS A 190 -11.36 -20.19 -0.48
N ASN A 191 -10.78 -20.57 0.67
CA ASN A 191 -11.50 -20.97 1.89
C ASN A 191 -11.63 -19.85 2.93
N SER A 192 -11.16 -18.64 2.62
CA SER A 192 -11.24 -17.50 3.54
C SER A 192 -12.69 -17.06 3.74
N ARG A 193 -12.96 -16.55 4.95
CA ARG A 193 -14.26 -15.99 5.32
C ARG A 193 -14.24 -14.48 5.24
N TYR A 194 -15.36 -13.86 4.87
CA TYR A 194 -15.52 -12.42 4.97
C TYR A 194 -16.40 -12.02 6.16
N LEU A 195 -16.22 -10.78 6.62
CA LEU A 195 -17.19 -10.03 7.42
C LEU A 195 -17.49 -8.72 6.66
N LEU A 196 -18.78 -8.43 6.44
CA LEU A 196 -19.26 -7.24 5.74
C LEU A 196 -20.17 -6.43 6.66
N ASN A 197 -19.90 -5.14 6.77
CA ASN A 197 -20.75 -4.18 7.48
C ASN A 197 -21.12 -3.03 6.53
N ALA A 198 -22.41 -2.86 6.23
CA ALA A 198 -22.91 -1.67 5.54
C ALA A 198 -23.33 -0.62 6.56
N PHE A 199 -22.95 0.65 6.36
CA PHE A 199 -23.26 1.74 7.28
C PHE A 199 -24.04 2.87 6.61
N LYS A 200 -24.77 3.62 7.45
CA LYS A 200 -25.39 4.90 7.14
C LYS A 200 -25.22 5.83 8.34
N ASP A 201 -24.59 6.97 8.15
CA ASP A 201 -24.37 7.98 9.20
C ASP A 201 -23.75 7.37 10.47
N GLY A 202 -22.81 6.44 10.29
CA GLY A 202 -22.11 5.72 11.38
C GLY A 202 -22.89 4.57 12.03
N ARG A 203 -24.14 4.32 11.64
CA ARG A 203 -24.94 3.18 12.11
C ARG A 203 -24.83 2.00 11.15
N ILE A 204 -24.66 0.79 11.70
CA ILE A 204 -24.73 -0.46 10.92
C ILE A 204 -26.17 -0.65 10.42
N LEU A 205 -26.33 -0.71 9.11
CA LEU A 205 -27.57 -1.06 8.44
C LEU A 205 -27.75 -2.58 8.41
N GLU A 206 -26.72 -3.30 7.97
CA GLU A 206 -26.74 -4.74 7.84
C GLU A 206 -25.33 -5.30 8.02
N PHE A 207 -25.26 -6.51 8.59
CA PHE A 207 -24.06 -7.31 8.74
C PHE A 207 -24.24 -8.63 7.97
N LYS A 208 -23.20 -9.06 7.25
CA LYS A 208 -23.13 -10.39 6.64
C LYS A 208 -21.77 -11.03 6.87
N GLU A 209 -21.80 -12.35 6.99
CA GLU A 209 -20.62 -13.21 6.99
C GLU A 209 -20.85 -14.36 6.01
N GLY A 210 -19.76 -14.85 5.44
CA GLY A 210 -19.80 -15.91 4.43
C GLY A 210 -18.42 -16.26 3.93
N ALA A 211 -18.36 -17.07 2.88
CA ALA A 211 -17.10 -17.43 2.23
C ALA A 211 -16.79 -16.46 1.09
N ILE A 212 -15.52 -16.13 0.85
CA ILE A 212 -15.17 -15.25 -0.28
C ILE A 212 -15.49 -15.85 -1.65
N SER A 213 -15.74 -17.15 -1.73
CA SER A 213 -16.10 -17.86 -2.96
C SER A 213 -17.52 -17.57 -3.44
N GLU A 214 -18.34 -16.86 -2.65
CA GLU A 214 -19.72 -16.55 -2.98
C GLU A 214 -19.91 -15.15 -3.59
N ILE A 215 -21.02 -14.98 -4.31
CA ILE A 215 -21.50 -13.66 -4.74
C ILE A 215 -22.45 -13.16 -3.66
N VAL A 216 -22.08 -12.08 -2.98
CA VAL A 216 -22.89 -11.53 -1.90
C VAL A 216 -23.88 -10.52 -2.46
N GLN A 217 -25.13 -10.62 -2.03
CA GLN A 217 -26.17 -9.63 -2.32
C GLN A 217 -26.73 -9.10 -1.00
N MET A 218 -26.78 -7.78 -0.83
CA MET A 218 -27.41 -7.11 0.31
C MET A 218 -28.59 -6.28 -0.19
N ASP A 219 -29.74 -6.41 0.48
CA ASP A 219 -30.97 -5.67 0.15
C ASP A 219 -31.31 -4.81 1.37
N LEU A 220 -30.80 -3.58 1.35
CA LEU A 220 -30.78 -2.70 2.52
C LEU A 220 -32.08 -1.91 2.64
N ASP A 221 -32.48 -1.60 3.88
CA ASP A 221 -33.63 -0.72 4.13
C ASP A 221 -33.35 0.72 3.66
N GLU A 222 -32.08 1.13 3.67
CA GLU A 222 -31.60 2.48 3.32
C GLU A 222 -30.32 2.40 2.47
N SER A 223 -30.03 3.47 1.72
CA SER A 223 -28.79 3.54 0.93
C SER A 223 -27.60 3.78 1.85
N PRO A 224 -26.55 2.93 1.80
CA PRO A 224 -25.37 3.08 2.65
C PRO A 224 -24.48 4.23 2.14
N ASP A 225 -23.80 4.93 3.04
CA ASP A 225 -22.66 5.78 2.69
C ASP A 225 -21.33 5.04 2.76
N GLU A 226 -21.27 3.93 3.51
CA GLU A 226 -20.03 3.20 3.73
C GLU A 226 -20.22 1.69 3.73
N LEU A 227 -19.18 0.97 3.33
CA LEU A 227 -19.09 -0.48 3.38
C LEU A 227 -17.71 -0.87 3.94
N GLU A 228 -17.68 -1.56 5.06
CA GLU A 228 -16.48 -2.18 5.61
C GLU A 228 -16.44 -3.65 5.24
N ILE A 229 -15.28 -4.12 4.80
CA ILE A 229 -15.03 -5.46 4.33
C ILE A 229 -13.77 -5.97 4.99
N GLN A 230 -13.90 -7.06 5.75
CA GLN A 230 -12.79 -7.76 6.37
C GLN A 230 -12.74 -9.19 5.84
N ILE A 231 -11.55 -9.73 5.57
CA ILE A 231 -11.36 -11.12 5.13
C ILE A 231 -10.37 -11.81 6.06
N PHE A 232 -10.73 -13.00 6.51
CA PHE A 232 -9.95 -13.82 7.42
C PHE A 232 -9.60 -15.15 6.78
N ASP A 233 -8.33 -15.52 6.87
CA ASP A 233 -7.82 -16.85 6.55
C ASP A 233 -7.45 -17.57 7.86
N HIS A 234 -8.18 -18.64 8.19
CA HIS A 234 -7.97 -19.43 9.42
C HIS A 234 -7.79 -18.57 10.70
N GLU A 235 -8.62 -17.53 10.86
CA GLU A 235 -8.60 -16.50 11.92
C GLU A 235 -7.60 -15.35 11.78
N LYS A 236 -6.66 -15.40 10.83
CA LYS A 236 -5.79 -14.27 10.54
C LYS A 236 -6.50 -13.28 9.62
N LEU A 237 -6.59 -12.01 10.03
CA LEU A 237 -7.05 -10.94 9.15
C LEU A 237 -6.06 -10.79 7.99
N ILE A 238 -6.54 -10.94 6.76
CA ILE A 238 -5.74 -10.82 5.53
C ILE A 238 -6.21 -9.68 4.63
N TYR A 239 -7.31 -9.02 5.00
CA TYR A 239 -7.86 -7.88 4.27
C TYR A 239 -8.75 -7.10 5.21
N ASP A 240 -8.62 -5.78 5.27
CA ASP A 240 -9.60 -4.90 5.89
C ASP A 240 -9.61 -3.58 5.14
N GLN A 241 -10.74 -3.27 4.51
CA GLN A 241 -10.96 -2.02 3.79
C GLN A 241 -12.34 -1.45 4.08
N ARG A 242 -12.39 -0.11 4.14
CA ARG A 242 -13.63 0.67 4.25
C ARG A 242 -13.82 1.52 2.99
N TYR A 243 -14.90 1.25 2.28
CA TYR A 243 -15.31 1.97 1.07
C TYR A 243 -16.31 3.06 1.44
N PHE A 244 -16.18 4.22 0.81
CA PHE A 244 -17.09 5.34 0.94
C PHE A 244 -17.80 5.57 -0.40
N TYR A 245 -19.12 5.59 -0.39
CA TYR A 245 -19.92 5.86 -1.57
C TYR A 245 -20.17 7.36 -1.71
N LEU A 246 -19.49 7.96 -2.69
CA LEU A 246 -19.74 9.35 -3.07
C LEU A 246 -21.11 9.47 -3.71
N ARG A 247 -22.01 10.20 -3.04
CA ARG A 247 -23.37 10.45 -3.54
C ARG A 247 -23.40 11.52 -4.62
N LYS A 248 -22.73 12.66 -4.38
CA LYS A 248 -22.74 13.82 -5.27
C LYS A 248 -21.56 14.73 -4.95
N ILE A 249 -20.83 15.15 -5.98
CA ILE A 249 -19.86 16.25 -5.86
C ILE A 249 -20.48 17.49 -6.49
N ASN A 250 -20.74 18.50 -5.67
CA ASN A 250 -21.15 19.82 -6.17
C ASN A 250 -19.90 20.66 -6.44
N ILE A 251 -19.68 20.99 -7.71
CA ILE A 251 -18.55 21.82 -8.13
C ILE A 251 -19.07 23.22 -8.43
N GLY A 252 -18.59 24.20 -7.66
CA GLY A 252 -18.74 25.62 -7.95
C GLY A 252 -17.46 26.13 -8.62
N ALA A 253 -17.57 26.60 -9.85
CA ALA A 253 -16.46 27.20 -10.58
C ALA A 253 -16.72 28.69 -10.82
N THR A 254 -15.75 29.54 -10.49
CA THR A 254 -15.73 30.95 -10.88
C THR A 254 -14.75 31.09 -12.04
N VAL A 255 -15.27 31.35 -13.24
CA VAL A 255 -14.45 31.55 -14.44
C VAL A 255 -14.24 33.05 -14.60
N ILE A 256 -12.99 33.50 -14.49
CA ILE A 256 -12.60 34.90 -14.71
C ILE A 256 -12.35 35.09 -16.21
N HIS A 257 -13.11 35.99 -16.84
CA HIS A 257 -13.07 36.30 -18.27
C HIS A 257 -12.15 37.48 -18.62
N GLY A 258 -11.43 38.00 -17.63
CA GLY A 258 -10.58 39.18 -17.72
C GLY A 258 -10.98 40.26 -16.72
N SER A 259 -10.30 41.40 -16.75
CA SER A 259 -10.58 42.53 -15.86
C SER A 259 -10.68 43.85 -16.59
N VAL A 260 -11.32 44.83 -15.97
CA VAL A 260 -11.39 46.21 -16.43
C VAL A 260 -10.79 47.10 -15.34
N GLN A 261 -9.83 47.94 -15.71
CA GLN A 261 -9.27 48.93 -14.80
C GLN A 261 -10.12 50.21 -14.86
N LEU A 262 -10.60 50.66 -13.70
CA LEU A 262 -11.40 51.87 -13.52
C LEU A 262 -10.48 53.11 -13.44
N GLU A 263 -11.08 54.28 -13.63
CA GLU A 263 -10.35 55.57 -13.67
C GLU A 263 -9.64 55.91 -12.36
N ASP A 264 -10.07 55.34 -11.23
CA ASP A 264 -9.43 55.47 -9.91
C ASP A 264 -8.24 54.51 -9.71
N GLY A 265 -7.90 53.72 -10.73
CA GLY A 265 -6.82 52.74 -10.73
C GLY A 265 -7.22 51.36 -10.21
N SER A 266 -8.43 51.19 -9.69
CA SER A 266 -8.94 49.89 -9.22
C SER A 266 -9.25 48.95 -10.39
N THR A 267 -9.18 47.64 -10.16
CA THR A 267 -9.41 46.64 -11.21
C THR A 267 -10.62 45.79 -10.83
N VAL A 268 -11.63 45.74 -11.71
CA VAL A 268 -12.83 44.91 -11.54
C VAL A 268 -12.75 43.70 -12.46
N GLU A 269 -12.74 42.52 -11.88
CA GLU A 269 -12.75 41.25 -12.61
C GLU A 269 -14.15 40.96 -13.15
N LYS A 270 -14.22 40.61 -14.44
CA LYS A 270 -15.41 40.00 -15.03
C LYS A 270 -15.34 38.51 -14.76
N TYR A 271 -16.31 37.98 -14.04
CA TYR A 271 -16.39 36.54 -13.82
C TYR A 271 -17.80 36.02 -14.07
N SER A 272 -17.89 34.72 -14.36
CA SER A 272 -19.14 33.96 -14.33
C SER A 272 -19.01 32.84 -13.32
N THR A 273 -20.05 32.63 -12.52
CA THR A 273 -20.17 31.44 -11.67
C THR A 273 -20.89 30.34 -12.43
N GLN A 274 -20.35 29.13 -12.38
CA GLN A 274 -20.99 27.91 -12.88
C GLN A 274 -21.11 26.94 -11.71
N GLN A 275 -22.27 26.30 -11.60
CA GLN A 275 -22.47 25.19 -10.69
C GLN A 275 -22.85 23.98 -11.50
N PHE A 276 -22.12 22.88 -11.30
CA PHE A 276 -22.46 21.61 -11.89
C PHE A 276 -22.20 20.50 -10.88
N SER A 277 -22.81 19.35 -11.13
CA SER A 277 -22.74 18.19 -10.25
C SER A 277 -22.14 17.02 -10.99
N VAL A 278 -21.24 16.30 -10.34
CA VAL A 278 -20.62 15.08 -10.88
C VAL A 278 -21.07 13.90 -10.01
N GLY A 279 -21.56 12.83 -10.64
CA GLY A 279 -21.98 11.59 -9.97
C GLY A 279 -23.45 11.17 -10.15
N GLU A 280 -24.26 11.89 -10.94
CA GLU A 280 -25.65 11.52 -11.29
C GLU A 280 -25.76 10.22 -12.11
#